data_AF-A0A350HA13-F1
#
_entry.id   AF-A0A350HA13-F1
#
_cell.length_a   1.000
_cell.length_b   1.000
_cell.length_c   1.000
_cell.angle_alpha   90.00
_cell.angle_beta   90.00
_cell.angle_gamma   90.00
#
_symmetry.space_group_name_H-M   'P 1'
#
loop_
_entity.id
_entity.type
_entity.pdbx_description
1 polymer ?
#
loop_
_entity_poly.entity_id
_entity_poly.type
_entity_poly.pdbx_seq_one_letter_code
_entity_poly.pdbx_strand_id
1 'polypeptide(L)' 'MKTNIDGVFAAGDVRVKDFRQVITAASDGATAAHSAEKYLENK' A
#
# COMPACT_ATOMS: atom_id res chain seq x y z
N MET A 1 -0.79 -4.05 -1.21
CA MET A 1 0.44 -3.22 -1.30
C MET A 1 1.55 -3.73 -0.37
N LYS A 2 2.02 -4.97 -0.55
CA LYS A 2 2.99 -5.60 0.36
C LYS A 2 4.42 -5.25 -0.03
N THR A 3 5.30 -5.14 0.96
CA THR A 3 6.75 -5.05 0.76
C THR A 3 7.41 -6.42 0.94
N ASN A 4 8.74 -6.46 0.91
CA ASN A 4 9.53 -7.65 1.24
C ASN A 4 9.53 -7.98 2.75
N ILE A 5 9.12 -7.04 3.61
CA ILE A 5 9.00 -7.26 5.05
C ILE A 5 7.53 -7.53 5.37
N ASP A 6 7.25 -8.65 6.03
CA ASP A 6 5.89 -9.00 6.40
C ASP A 6 5.28 -7.97 7.37
N GLY A 7 3.99 -7.66 7.16
CA GLY A 7 3.31 -6.60 7.89
C GLY A 7 3.70 -5.16 7.50
N VAL A 8 4.66 -4.95 6.59
CA VAL A 8 5.04 -3.62 6.10
C VAL A 8 4.45 -3.38 4.71
N PHE A 9 3.74 -2.25 4.57
CA PHE A 9 3.04 -1.85 3.35
C PHE A 9 3.52 -0.46 2.90
N ALA A 10 3.56 -0.23 1.59
CA ALA A 10 3.96 1.05 1.01
C ALA A 10 2.87 1.59 0.08
N ALA A 11 2.65 2.90 0.08
CA ALA A 11 1.65 3.57 -0.75
C ALA A 11 2.18 4.90 -1.30
N GLY A 12 1.67 5.33 -2.45
CA GLY A 12 2.09 6.58 -3.07
C GLY A 12 3.42 6.49 -3.81
N ASP A 13 4.05 7.64 -4.00
CA ASP A 13 5.16 7.81 -4.96
C ASP A 13 6.51 7.26 -4.46
N VAL A 14 6.55 6.79 -3.22
CA VAL A 14 7.66 5.98 -2.69
C VAL A 14 7.75 4.61 -3.37
N ARG A 15 6.65 4.15 -3.98
CA ARG A 15 6.62 2.88 -4.73
C ARG A 15 7.29 3.03 -6.09
N VAL A 16 7.84 1.92 -6.59
CA VAL A 16 8.28 1.83 -7.98
C VAL A 16 7.04 1.74 -8.87
N LYS A 17 6.72 2.85 -9.53
CA LYS A 17 5.62 3.00 -10.50
C LYS A 17 5.92 4.13 -11.47
N ASP A 18 5.39 4.02 -12.68
CA ASP A 18 5.58 5.01 -13.76
C ASP A 18 4.72 6.26 -13.54
N PHE A 19 3.49 6.09 -13.07
CA PHE A 19 2.55 7.19 -12.86
C PHE A 19 2.54 7.66 -11.40
N ARG A 20 2.85 8.95 -11.22
CA ARG A 20 2.97 9.63 -9.92
C ARG A 20 2.00 10.80 -9.87
N GLN A 21 0.74 10.47 -9.56
CA GLN A 21 -0.37 11.42 -9.52
C GLN A 21 -1.12 11.29 -8.20
N VAL A 22 -1.73 12.39 -7.73
CA VAL A 22 -2.47 12.42 -6.45
C VAL A 22 -3.51 11.29 -6.37
N ILE A 23 -4.28 11.09 -7.46
CA ILE A 23 -5.30 10.04 -7.50
C ILE A 23 -4.71 8.62 -7.39
N THR A 24 -3.53 8.39 -7.99
CA THR A 24 -2.85 7.10 -7.88
C THR A 24 -2.31 6.87 -6.47
N ALA A 25 -1.79 7.90 -5.81
CA ALA A 25 -1.33 7.80 -4.43
C ALA A 25 -2.48 7.58 -3.45
N ALA A 26 -3.64 8.20 -3.67
CA ALA A 26 -4.84 7.96 -2.88
C ALA A 26 -5.35 6.52 -3.02
N SER A 27 -5.42 6.01 -4.26
CA SER A 27 -5.78 4.61 -4.54
C SER A 27 -4.80 3.61 -3.90
N ASP A 28 -3.50 3.90 -3.98
CA ASP A 28 -2.47 3.11 -3.30
C ASP A 28 -2.70 3.09 -1.78
N GLY A 29 -3.02 4.24 -1.19
CA GLY A 29 -3.29 4.39 0.25
C GLY A 29 -4.46 3.53 0.70
N ALA A 30 -5.60 3.60 -0.01
CA ALA A 30 -6.76 2.77 0.29
C ALA A 30 -6.43 1.27 0.22
N THR A 31 -5.67 0.87 -0.81
CA THR A 31 -5.27 -0.54 -0.99
C THR A 31 -4.30 -1.00 0.10
N ALA A 32 -3.37 -0.14 0.51
CA ALA A 32 -2.42 -0.44 1.59
C ALA A 32 -3.12 -0.55 2.95
N ALA A 33 -4.05 0.36 3.26
CA ALA A 33 -4.86 0.30 4.48
C ALA A 33 -5.67 -0.99 4.57
N HIS A 34 -6.41 -1.35 3.52
CA HIS A 34 -7.17 -2.61 3.47
C HIS A 34 -6.27 -3.85 3.58
N SER A 35 -5.07 -3.81 3.00
CA SER A 35 -4.10 -4.90 3.11
C SER A 35 -3.59 -5.05 4.56
N ALA A 36 -3.36 -3.93 5.25
CA ALA A 36 -2.90 -3.91 6.63
C ALA A 36 -4.00 -4.38 7.60
N GLU A 37 -5.25 -3.94 7.38
CA GLU A 37 -6.42 -4.43 8.12
C GLU A 37 -6.53 -5.95 8.05
N LYS A 38 -6.57 -6.51 6.83
CA LYS A 38 -6.60 -7.98 6.64
C LYS A 38 -5.41 -8.69 7.26
N TYR A 39 -4.24 -8.08 7.24
CA TYR A 39 -3.06 -8.67 7.87
C TYR A 39 -3.21 -8.76 9.38
N LEU A 40 -3.82 -7.74 10.03
CA LEU A 40 -4.09 -7.75 11.46
C LEU A 40 -5.22 -8.72 11.84
N GLU A 41 -6.26 -8.84 11.01
CA GLU A 41 -7.38 -9.77 11.24
C GLU A 41 -6.98 -11.24 11.14
N ASN A 42 -6.05 -11.57 10.24
CA ASN A 42 -5.58 -12.94 10.01
C ASN A 42 -4.26 -13.25 10.74
N LYS A 43 -3.94 -12.46 11.77
CA LYS A 43 -2.80 -12.67 12.66
C LYS A 43 -3.24 -13.36 13.94
#